data_AF-A0A382NN36-F1
#
_entry.id   AF-A0A382NN36-F1
#
_cell.length_a   1.000
_cell.length_b   1.000
_cell.length_c   1.000
_cell.angle_alpha   90.00
_cell.angle_beta   90.00
_cell.angle_gamma   90.00
#
_symmetry.space_group_name_H-M   'P 1'
#
loop_
_entity.id
_entity.type
_entity.pdbx_description
1 polymer ?
#
loop_
_entity_poly.entity_id
_entity_poly.type
_entity_poly.pdbx_seq_one_letter_code
_entity_poly.pdbx_strand_id
1 'polypeptide(L)'
;GYWSIATGCRQSLNSMSAFDLTTSVALLEAMIFCNSEQRPILMVLFDIVPPDKIRDIVPITDSFAAALVLSPGSDTTNTKVDNQPTITLSLSSGLTEWPTMNWLQNNSALDQLYNSNPSARVLALLELINRGGSSMTTMPVGEDTSLSVSVAYR
;
A
#
# COMPACT_ATOMS: atom_id res chain seq x y z
N GLY A 1 18.19 5.45 5.94
CA GLY A 1 17.74 6.76 5.39
C GLY A 1 17.80 7.83 6.46
N TYR A 2 17.55 9.11 6.15
CA TYR A 2 17.57 10.18 7.16
C TYR A 2 16.66 9.90 8.36
N TRP A 3 15.51 9.27 8.13
CA TRP A 3 14.60 8.84 9.19
C TRP A 3 15.23 7.84 10.17
N SER A 4 15.98 6.85 9.70
CA SER A 4 16.65 5.87 10.56
C SER A 4 17.78 6.49 11.39
N ILE A 5 18.46 7.50 10.84
CA ILE A 5 19.46 8.30 11.58
C ILE A 5 18.76 9.11 12.67
N ALA A 6 17.71 9.87 12.30
CA ALA A 6 16.99 10.75 13.22
C ALA A 6 16.31 9.99 14.36
N THR A 7 15.87 8.75 14.11
CA THR A 7 15.23 7.89 15.12
C THR A 7 16.20 6.95 15.84
N GLY A 8 17.47 6.90 15.43
CA GLY A 8 18.42 5.92 15.93
C GLY A 8 18.07 4.46 15.59
N CYS A 9 17.17 4.24 14.62
CA CYS A 9 16.74 2.91 14.23
C CYS A 9 17.84 2.17 13.46
N ARG A 10 18.27 1.02 13.99
CA ARG A 10 19.28 0.13 13.38
C ARG A 10 18.67 -1.11 12.71
N GLN A 11 17.35 -1.16 12.58
CA GLN A 11 16.66 -2.25 11.90
C GLN A 11 16.93 -2.18 10.38
N SER A 12 16.84 -3.33 9.70
CA SER A 12 16.91 -3.39 8.23
C SER A 12 15.83 -2.50 7.62
N LEU A 13 16.24 -1.63 6.68
CA LEU A 13 15.33 -0.87 5.83
C LEU A 13 15.64 -1.14 4.36
N ASN A 14 14.61 -1.12 3.54
CA ASN A 14 14.73 -1.01 2.09
C ASN A 14 14.01 0.25 1.60
N SER A 15 14.38 0.73 0.41
CA SER A 15 13.70 1.81 -0.30
C SER A 15 13.54 1.40 -1.75
N MET A 16 12.32 1.43 -2.26
CA MET A 16 12.01 1.01 -3.62
C MET A 16 11.15 2.04 -4.35
N SER A 17 11.11 1.92 -5.67
CA SER A 17 10.22 2.68 -6.53
C SER A 17 9.84 1.79 -7.71
N ALA A 18 8.57 1.82 -8.08
CA ALA A 18 8.03 1.14 -9.27
C ALA A 18 7.09 2.07 -10.04
N PHE A 19 7.40 3.38 -10.04
CA PHE A 19 6.58 4.42 -10.66
C PHE A 19 5.10 4.30 -10.21
N ASP A 20 4.17 4.23 -11.14
CA ASP A 20 2.73 4.06 -10.87
C ASP A 20 2.38 2.79 -10.08
N LEU A 21 3.23 1.77 -10.12
CA LEU A 21 3.04 0.48 -9.44
C LEU A 21 3.62 0.46 -8.02
N THR A 22 4.22 1.56 -7.54
CA THR A 22 4.93 1.60 -6.25
C THR A 22 4.10 1.08 -5.10
N THR A 23 2.82 1.47 -5.00
CA THR A 23 1.95 1.04 -3.89
C THR A 23 1.78 -0.48 -3.81
N SER A 24 1.43 -1.14 -4.91
CA SER A 24 1.12 -2.57 -4.93
C SER A 24 2.38 -3.42 -4.79
N VAL A 25 3.48 -2.99 -5.40
CA VAL A 25 4.78 -3.67 -5.30
C VAL A 25 5.34 -3.51 -3.87
N ALA A 26 5.25 -2.33 -3.27
CA ALA A 26 5.65 -2.12 -1.88
C ALA A 26 4.80 -2.92 -0.89
N LEU A 27 3.49 -3.02 -1.12
CA LEU A 27 2.60 -3.87 -0.31
C LEU A 27 3.00 -5.34 -0.39
N LEU A 28 3.28 -5.84 -1.60
CA LEU A 28 3.76 -7.19 -1.82
C LEU A 28 5.10 -7.45 -1.11
N GLU A 29 6.08 -6.55 -1.28
CA GLU A 29 7.38 -6.65 -0.62
C GLU A 29 7.24 -6.64 0.91
N ALA A 30 6.48 -5.70 1.46
CA ALA A 30 6.29 -5.55 2.90
C ALA A 30 5.60 -6.78 3.51
N MET A 31 4.61 -7.36 2.82
CA MET A 31 3.96 -8.60 3.24
C MET A 31 4.89 -9.81 3.16
N ILE A 32 5.73 -9.90 2.12
CA ILE A 32 6.78 -10.93 2.02
C ILE A 32 7.73 -10.82 3.21
N PHE A 33 8.29 -9.64 3.48
CA PHE A 33 9.18 -9.44 4.64
C PHE A 33 8.49 -9.73 5.96
N CYS A 34 7.26 -9.25 6.16
CA CYS A 34 6.51 -9.48 7.38
C CYS A 34 6.32 -10.97 7.66
N ASN A 35 5.95 -11.73 6.63
CA ASN A 35 5.75 -13.17 6.74
C ASN A 35 7.06 -13.96 6.82
N SER A 36 8.10 -13.59 6.08
CA SER A 36 9.39 -14.30 6.08
C SER A 36 10.18 -14.07 7.37
N GLU A 37 10.20 -12.83 7.86
CA GLU A 37 10.94 -12.44 9.07
C GLU A 37 10.14 -12.67 10.35
N GLN A 38 8.83 -13.00 10.23
CA GLN A 38 7.91 -13.16 11.37
C GLN A 38 7.99 -11.99 12.36
N ARG A 39 8.07 -10.76 11.83
CA ARG A 39 8.16 -9.53 12.64
C ARG A 39 7.30 -8.43 12.04
N PRO A 40 6.81 -7.48 12.85
CA PRO A 40 6.12 -6.31 12.32
C PRO A 40 6.99 -5.52 11.35
N ILE A 41 6.41 -5.13 10.22
CA ILE A 41 7.03 -4.30 9.19
C ILE A 41 6.27 -2.98 9.07
N LEU A 42 7.01 -1.88 9.10
CA LEU A 42 6.48 -0.55 8.83
C LEU A 42 6.70 -0.22 7.36
N MET A 43 5.63 -0.25 6.58
CA MET A 43 5.61 0.19 5.19
C MET A 43 5.29 1.69 5.15
N VAL A 44 6.12 2.47 4.48
CA VAL A 44 5.91 3.91 4.28
C VAL A 44 5.91 4.22 2.80
N LEU A 45 4.86 4.89 2.35
CA LEU A 45 4.69 5.39 0.99
C LEU A 45 4.70 6.91 1.05
N PHE A 46 5.43 7.55 0.15
CA PHE A 46 5.38 8.99 0.03
C PHE A 46 5.75 9.45 -1.38
N ASP A 47 5.15 10.55 -1.77
CA ASP A 47 5.41 11.27 -3.00
C ASP A 47 5.29 12.76 -2.72
N ILE A 48 6.17 13.55 -3.33
CA ILE A 48 6.15 15.02 -3.23
C ILE A 48 5.92 15.63 -4.61
N VAL A 49 5.36 16.83 -4.63
CA VAL A 49 5.21 17.59 -5.88
C VAL A 49 6.60 17.79 -6.50
N PRO A 50 6.83 17.30 -7.73
CA PRO A 50 8.13 17.39 -8.35
C PRO A 50 8.44 18.82 -8.78
N PRO A 51 9.73 19.17 -8.95
CA PRO A 51 10.12 20.44 -9.55
C PRO A 51 9.52 20.61 -10.96
N ASP A 52 9.19 21.84 -11.34
CA ASP A 52 8.50 22.13 -12.61
C ASP A 52 9.16 21.50 -13.85
N LYS A 53 10.50 21.36 -13.84
CA LYS A 53 11.28 20.81 -14.96
C LYS A 53 10.95 19.36 -15.32
N ILE A 54 10.34 18.59 -14.41
CA ILE A 54 10.01 17.17 -14.64
C ILE A 54 8.52 16.86 -14.47
N ARG A 55 7.67 17.90 -14.29
CA ARG A 55 6.24 17.72 -14.02
C ARG A 55 5.51 17.02 -15.16
N ASP A 56 5.99 17.17 -16.40
CA ASP A 56 5.42 16.50 -17.58
C ASP A 56 5.66 14.97 -17.57
N ILE A 57 6.64 14.50 -16.79
CA ILE A 57 7.00 13.08 -16.67
C ILE A 57 6.39 12.47 -15.40
N VAL A 58 6.28 13.27 -14.33
CA VAL A 58 5.74 12.85 -13.03
C VAL A 58 4.55 13.75 -12.70
N PRO A 59 3.31 13.36 -13.07
CA PRO A 59 2.13 14.22 -13.00
C PRO A 59 1.54 14.30 -11.57
N ILE A 60 2.39 14.38 -10.56
CA ILE A 60 1.99 14.49 -9.15
C ILE A 60 1.64 15.94 -8.85
N THR A 61 0.35 16.22 -8.63
CA THR A 61 -0.15 17.57 -8.33
C THR A 61 -0.08 17.91 -6.84
N ASP A 62 -0.23 16.89 -6.00
CA ASP A 62 -0.32 17.03 -4.55
C ASP A 62 0.58 16.01 -3.86
N SER A 63 1.27 16.46 -2.81
CA SER A 63 2.12 15.57 -2.00
C SER A 63 1.25 14.67 -1.14
N PHE A 64 1.67 13.41 -0.97
CA PHE A 64 0.98 12.43 -0.15
C PHE A 64 1.97 11.57 0.61
N ALA A 65 1.58 11.14 1.80
CA ALA A 65 2.29 10.10 2.52
C ALA A 65 1.32 9.23 3.32
N ALA A 66 1.64 7.95 3.42
CA ALA A 66 0.94 6.99 4.25
C ALA A 66 1.93 6.04 4.92
N ALA A 67 1.56 5.54 6.09
CA ALA A 67 2.32 4.57 6.83
C ALA A 67 1.40 3.47 7.38
N LEU A 68 1.79 2.21 7.18
CA LEU A 68 1.05 1.04 7.62
C LEU A 68 1.99 0.11 8.38
N VAL A 69 1.56 -0.37 9.55
CA VAL A 69 2.25 -1.44 10.28
C VAL A 69 1.57 -2.76 9.95
N LEU A 70 2.32 -3.66 9.32
CA LEU A 70 1.90 -5.01 9.01
C LEU A 70 2.44 -5.94 10.10
N SER A 71 1.58 -6.76 10.69
CA SER A 71 1.98 -7.77 11.67
C SER A 71 1.78 -9.18 11.07
N PRO A 72 2.63 -10.16 11.44
CA PRO A 72 2.50 -11.53 10.93
C PRO A 72 1.13 -12.13 11.27
N GLY A 73 0.45 -12.73 10.28
CA GLY A 73 -0.87 -13.33 10.47
C GLY A 73 -0.86 -14.59 11.37
N SER A 74 0.29 -15.24 11.43
CA SER A 74 0.63 -16.44 12.22
C SER A 74 0.93 -16.16 13.69
N ASP A 75 0.76 -14.93 14.17
CA ASP A 75 1.00 -14.63 15.58
C ASP A 75 0.07 -15.47 16.47
N THR A 76 0.67 -16.50 17.07
CA THR A 76 0.09 -17.43 18.04
C THR A 76 0.14 -16.84 19.44
N THR A 77 0.75 -15.67 19.62
CA THR A 77 0.62 -14.91 20.85
C THR A 77 -0.77 -14.29 20.88
N ASN A 78 -1.47 -14.40 22.01
CA ASN A 78 -2.83 -13.86 22.25
C ASN A 78 -2.87 -12.31 22.24
N THR A 79 -2.07 -11.65 21.41
CA THR A 79 -1.94 -10.20 21.28
C THR A 79 -2.77 -9.64 20.13
N LYS A 80 -3.54 -10.47 19.40
CA LYS A 80 -4.52 -9.98 18.44
C LYS A 80 -5.52 -9.09 19.17
N VAL A 81 -5.45 -7.80 18.85
CA VAL A 81 -6.46 -6.83 19.24
C VAL A 81 -7.77 -7.29 18.60
N ASP A 82 -8.86 -7.27 19.37
CA ASP A 82 -10.19 -7.56 18.85
C ASP A 82 -10.45 -6.71 17.59
N ASN A 83 -11.00 -7.35 16.56
CA ASN A 83 -11.35 -6.72 15.28
C ASN A 83 -10.18 -6.30 14.35
N GLN A 84 -8.98 -6.90 14.49
CA GLN A 84 -7.90 -6.64 13.52
C GLN A 84 -8.12 -7.40 12.18
N PRO A 85 -8.10 -6.72 11.02
CA PRO A 85 -8.25 -7.38 9.73
C PRO A 85 -7.03 -8.23 9.39
N THR A 86 -7.27 -9.36 8.75
CA THR A 86 -6.23 -10.17 8.10
C THR A 86 -6.20 -9.85 6.61
N ILE A 87 -5.03 -9.46 6.11
CA ILE A 87 -4.79 -9.21 4.68
C ILE A 87 -4.14 -10.46 4.09
N THR A 88 -4.66 -10.96 2.98
CA THR A 88 -4.04 -12.04 2.19
C THR A 88 -3.75 -11.55 0.79
N LEU A 89 -2.56 -11.87 0.29
CA LEU A 89 -2.10 -11.54 -1.04
C LEU A 89 -1.94 -12.80 -1.89
N SER A 90 -2.38 -12.74 -3.14
CA SER A 90 -2.14 -13.79 -4.13
C SER A 90 -1.74 -13.17 -5.46
N LEU A 91 -0.70 -13.72 -6.10
CA LEU A 91 -0.28 -13.32 -7.44
C LEU A 91 -1.03 -14.14 -8.49
N SER A 92 -1.49 -13.48 -9.53
CA SER A 92 -2.14 -14.10 -10.69
C SER A 92 -1.58 -13.54 -11.99
N SER A 93 -1.48 -14.38 -13.02
CA SER A 93 -1.22 -13.91 -14.37
C SER A 93 -2.43 -13.15 -14.91
N GLY A 94 -2.18 -12.03 -15.57
CA GLY A 94 -3.20 -11.22 -16.23
C GLY A 94 -3.08 -9.73 -15.90
N LEU A 95 -3.34 -8.92 -16.91
CA LEU A 95 -3.48 -7.48 -16.79
C LEU A 95 -4.68 -7.14 -15.91
N THR A 96 -4.50 -6.15 -15.04
CA THR A 96 -5.59 -5.56 -14.26
C THR A 96 -5.37 -4.06 -14.16
N GLU A 97 -6.45 -3.31 -14.02
CA GLU A 97 -6.37 -1.87 -13.76
C GLU A 97 -6.35 -1.61 -12.26
N TRP A 98 -6.00 -0.37 -11.88
CA TRP A 98 -6.21 0.08 -10.51
C TRP A 98 -7.71 0.03 -10.17
N PRO A 99 -8.09 -0.47 -8.99
CA PRO A 99 -9.49 -0.66 -8.68
C PRO A 99 -10.20 0.70 -8.52
N THR A 100 -11.46 0.76 -8.96
CA THR A 100 -12.31 1.95 -8.86
C THR A 100 -13.02 1.98 -7.51
N MET A 101 -13.09 3.16 -6.89
CA MET A 101 -13.57 3.33 -5.52
C MET A 101 -14.82 4.20 -5.50
N ASN A 102 -15.96 3.65 -5.08
CA ASN A 102 -17.26 4.31 -5.21
C ASN A 102 -17.41 5.55 -4.31
N TRP A 103 -16.71 5.62 -3.17
CA TRP A 103 -16.77 6.80 -2.29
C TRP A 103 -15.91 7.97 -2.77
N LEU A 104 -14.89 7.73 -3.62
CA LEU A 104 -14.09 8.80 -4.21
C LEU A 104 -14.96 9.76 -5.02
N GLN A 105 -16.03 9.25 -5.64
CA GLN A 105 -17.00 10.07 -6.39
C GLN A 105 -17.67 11.15 -5.52
N ASN A 106 -17.76 10.94 -4.21
CA ASN A 106 -18.31 11.91 -3.26
C ASN A 106 -17.25 12.85 -2.67
N ASN A 107 -15.96 12.67 -3.00
CA ASN A 107 -14.86 13.49 -2.53
C ASN A 107 -13.83 13.73 -3.66
N SER A 108 -14.06 14.79 -4.43
CA SER A 108 -13.23 15.15 -5.58
C SER A 108 -11.74 15.34 -5.25
N ALA A 109 -11.41 15.79 -4.04
CA ALA A 109 -10.02 15.98 -3.63
C ALA A 109 -9.29 14.64 -3.46
N LEU A 110 -9.95 13.65 -2.82
CA LEU A 110 -9.36 12.32 -2.67
C LEU A 110 -9.36 11.55 -3.99
N ASP A 111 -10.34 11.76 -4.86
CA ASP A 111 -10.35 11.20 -6.21
C ASP A 111 -9.19 11.73 -7.05
N GLN A 112 -8.98 13.06 -7.05
CA GLN A 112 -7.84 13.68 -7.72
C GLN A 112 -6.53 13.13 -7.17
N LEU A 113 -6.40 13.04 -5.84
CA LEU A 113 -5.21 12.52 -5.18
C LEU A 113 -4.92 11.06 -5.57
N TYR A 114 -5.94 10.19 -5.52
CA TYR A 114 -5.84 8.78 -5.89
C TYR A 114 -5.37 8.57 -7.33
N ASN A 115 -5.76 9.47 -8.24
CA ASN A 115 -5.43 9.34 -9.66
C ASN A 115 -4.15 10.07 -10.08
N SER A 116 -3.70 11.07 -9.31
CA SER A 116 -2.50 11.86 -9.62
C SER A 116 -1.25 11.46 -8.83
N ASN A 117 -1.38 10.64 -7.79
CA ASN A 117 -0.27 10.29 -6.91
C ASN A 117 -0.14 8.76 -6.75
N PRO A 118 0.97 8.14 -7.22
CA PRO A 118 1.19 6.69 -7.11
C PRO A 118 1.11 6.14 -5.69
N SER A 119 1.64 6.86 -4.70
CA SER A 119 1.53 6.48 -3.28
C SER A 119 0.10 6.56 -2.75
N ALA A 120 -0.73 7.44 -3.29
CA ALA A 120 -2.15 7.56 -2.89
C ALA A 120 -3.00 6.37 -3.36
N ARG A 121 -2.49 5.51 -4.23
CA ARG A 121 -3.18 4.24 -4.58
C ARG A 121 -3.43 3.35 -3.36
N VAL A 122 -2.70 3.56 -2.25
CA VAL A 122 -2.92 2.86 -0.97
C VAL A 122 -4.31 3.11 -0.38
N LEU A 123 -4.98 4.20 -0.78
CA LEU A 123 -6.36 4.50 -0.36
C LEU A 123 -7.33 3.37 -0.73
N ALA A 124 -7.08 2.64 -1.82
CA ALA A 124 -7.87 1.47 -2.19
C ALA A 124 -7.81 0.35 -1.13
N LEU A 125 -6.63 0.13 -0.52
CA LEU A 125 -6.47 -0.82 0.57
C LEU A 125 -7.19 -0.32 1.83
N LEU A 126 -7.07 0.98 2.16
CA LEU A 126 -7.74 1.56 3.33
C LEU A 126 -9.27 1.47 3.21
N GLU A 127 -9.82 1.66 2.02
CA GLU A 127 -11.24 1.42 1.79
C GLU A 127 -11.60 -0.05 2.00
N LEU A 128 -10.82 -0.97 1.42
CA LEU A 128 -11.09 -2.41 1.55
C LEU A 128 -11.12 -2.83 3.03
N ILE A 129 -10.23 -2.25 3.84
CA ILE A 129 -10.24 -2.36 5.30
C ILE A 129 -11.52 -1.75 5.87
N ASN A 130 -11.82 -0.49 5.56
CA ASN A 130 -12.97 0.24 6.13
C ASN A 130 -14.34 -0.39 5.81
N ARG A 131 -14.48 -1.10 4.68
CA ARG A 131 -15.73 -1.80 4.32
C ARG A 131 -16.16 -2.84 5.34
N GLY A 132 -15.22 -3.41 6.10
CA GLY A 132 -15.51 -4.49 7.04
C GLY A 132 -15.84 -5.82 6.33
N GLY A 133 -15.90 -6.90 7.11
CA GLY A 133 -16.20 -8.24 6.60
C GLY A 133 -15.16 -8.79 5.60
N SER A 134 -15.54 -9.83 4.85
CA SER A 134 -14.68 -10.42 3.82
C SER A 134 -14.85 -9.69 2.50
N SER A 135 -13.78 -9.05 2.02
CA SER A 135 -13.76 -8.30 0.78
C SER A 135 -12.45 -8.53 0.01
N MET A 136 -12.48 -8.26 -1.30
CA MET A 136 -11.33 -8.49 -2.17
C MET A 136 -11.29 -7.46 -3.31
N THR A 137 -10.08 -7.13 -3.74
CA THR A 137 -9.80 -6.31 -4.92
C THR A 137 -8.54 -6.80 -5.63
N THR A 138 -8.25 -6.27 -6.81
CA THR A 138 -7.02 -6.55 -7.57
C THR A 138 -6.26 -5.26 -7.80
N MET A 139 -4.92 -5.35 -7.83
CA MET A 139 -4.04 -4.23 -8.13
C MET A 139 -2.99 -4.68 -9.17
N PRO A 140 -2.55 -3.81 -10.09
CA PRO A 140 -1.48 -4.15 -11.02
C PRO A 140 -0.14 -4.23 -10.30
N VAL A 141 0.71 -5.19 -10.64
CA VAL A 141 2.12 -5.26 -10.18
C VAL A 141 3.12 -5.42 -11.32
N GLY A 142 2.63 -5.55 -12.55
CA GLY A 142 3.39 -5.59 -13.80
C GLY A 142 2.45 -5.63 -15.01
N GLU A 143 3.00 -5.71 -16.22
CA GLU A 143 2.21 -5.70 -17.47
C GLU A 143 1.22 -6.88 -17.56
N ASP A 144 1.65 -8.08 -17.14
CA ASP A 144 0.84 -9.31 -17.18
C ASP A 144 0.71 -9.96 -15.80
N THR A 145 0.82 -9.17 -14.72
CA THR A 145 0.74 -9.69 -13.36
C THR A 145 -0.12 -8.81 -12.49
N SER A 146 -1.08 -9.45 -11.82
CA SER A 146 -2.00 -8.82 -10.88
C SER A 146 -1.80 -9.37 -9.48
N LEU A 147 -2.07 -8.51 -8.50
CA LEU A 147 -2.06 -8.81 -7.08
C LEU A 147 -3.50 -8.79 -6.58
N SER A 148 -4.02 -9.96 -6.25
CA SER A 148 -5.29 -10.08 -5.52
C SER A 148 -5.04 -9.76 -4.05
N VAL A 149 -5.78 -8.80 -3.53
CA VAL A 149 -5.72 -8.36 -2.13
C VAL A 149 -7.07 -8.67 -1.50
N SER A 150 -7.09 -9.56 -0.51
CA SER A 150 -8.29 -9.84 0.27
C SER A 150 -8.11 -9.40 1.72
N VAL A 151 -9.20 -8.90 2.30
CA VAL A 151 -9.29 -8.47 3.69
C VAL A 151 -10.41 -9.27 4.34
N ALA A 152 -10.15 -9.84 5.51
CA ALA A 152 -11.15 -10.52 6.30
C ALA A 152 -11.05 -10.12 7.78
N TYR A 153 -12.20 -9.93 8.42
CA TYR A 153 -12.34 -9.74 9.86
C TYR A 153 -12.74 -11.06 10.51
N ARG A 154 -12.28 -11.32 11.73
CA ARG A 154 -12.68 -12.50 12.53
C ARG A 154 -13.99 -12.25 13.24
#